data_AF-A0AAV1HUJ8-F1
#
_entry.id   AF-A0AAV1HUJ8-F1
#
_cell.length_a   1.000
_cell.length_b   1.000
_cell.length_c   1.000
_cell.angle_alpha   90.00
_cell.angle_beta   90.00
_cell.angle_gamma   90.00
#
_symmetry.space_group_name_H-M   'P 1'
#
loop_
_entity.id
_entity.type
_entity.pdbx_description
1 polymer ?
#
loop_
_entity_poly.entity_id
_entity_poly.type
_entity_poly.pdbx_seq_one_letter_code
_entity_poly.pdbx_strand_id
1 'polypeptide(L)'
;MPPVLKMAGLPRIDHIIIGAKDLKAAGDHIYDTYGLASYLGGRHQGWGTENIIIPLGEAYLEIAAVFDEEIANNIDWGRYVRDTPLKKDKPWELLTFCIETSEGAEATSKRLKHMYKPMLRKLPDGSSLTWKVATMSRFEESDRAPKPFFISWDDPAQRPDKASSMLLHSSCYFYCYGSRSRQVGQISFVELFPESSHICNPPHRVPLTHARDVHVHT
;
A
#
# COMPACT_ATOMS: atom_id res chain seq x y z
N MET A 1 17.72 -43.53 5.17
CA MET A 1 16.89 -42.77 6.13
C MET A 1 15.55 -42.49 5.47
N PRO A 2 14.41 -42.74 6.12
CA PRO A 2 13.13 -42.30 5.55
C PRO A 2 13.11 -40.77 5.49
N PRO A 3 12.46 -40.15 4.48
CA PRO A 3 12.34 -38.71 4.44
C PRO A 3 11.58 -38.26 5.69
N VAL A 4 12.20 -37.36 6.45
CA VAL A 4 11.52 -36.65 7.53
C VAL A 4 10.36 -35.92 6.88
N LEU A 5 9.12 -36.37 7.12
CA LEU A 5 7.94 -35.57 6.80
C LEU A 5 8.14 -34.25 7.54
N LYS A 6 8.41 -33.15 6.80
CA LYS A 6 8.14 -31.82 7.34
C LYS A 6 6.69 -31.87 7.80
N MET A 7 6.46 -31.73 9.11
CA MET A 7 5.12 -31.50 9.63
C MET A 7 4.55 -30.33 8.82
N ALA A 8 3.55 -30.61 8.00
CA ALA A 8 2.90 -29.60 7.19
C ALA A 8 2.34 -28.56 8.16
N GLY A 9 2.88 -27.34 8.12
CA GLY A 9 2.33 -26.23 8.88
C GLY A 9 0.86 -26.07 8.51
N LEU A 10 0.02 -25.78 9.49
CA LEU A 10 -1.39 -25.49 9.23
C LEU A 10 -1.48 -24.32 8.23
N PRO A 11 -2.40 -24.36 7.25
CA PRO A 11 -2.69 -23.21 6.41
C PRO A 11 -2.99 -21.99 7.28
N ARG A 12 -2.53 -20.82 6.84
CA ARG A 12 -2.84 -19.55 7.52
C ARG A 12 -3.38 -18.52 6.54
N ILE A 13 -4.14 -17.57 7.08
CA ILE A 13 -4.44 -16.34 6.35
C ILE A 13 -3.12 -15.57 6.22
N ASP A 14 -2.77 -15.24 4.98
CA ASP A 14 -1.63 -14.37 4.71
C ASP A 14 -2.06 -12.90 4.75
N HIS A 15 -3.13 -12.57 4.02
CA HIS A 15 -3.69 -11.23 4.02
C HIS A 15 -5.14 -11.19 3.54
N ILE A 16 -5.79 -10.06 3.78
CA ILE A 16 -7.10 -9.70 3.23
C ILE A 16 -6.89 -8.55 2.26
N ILE A 17 -7.60 -8.54 1.13
CA ILE A 17 -7.54 -7.44 0.16
C ILE A 17 -8.87 -6.69 0.16
N ILE A 18 -8.78 -5.38 0.37
CA ILE A 18 -9.86 -4.42 0.10
C ILE A 18 -9.47 -3.56 -1.11
N GLY A 19 -10.45 -3.23 -1.95
CA GLY A 19 -10.27 -2.34 -3.08
C GLY A 19 -10.64 -0.90 -2.70
N ALA A 20 -9.96 0.06 -3.30
CA ALA A 20 -10.25 1.49 -3.20
C ALA A 20 -10.02 2.19 -4.56
N LYS A 21 -10.53 3.41 -4.73
CA LYS A 21 -10.15 4.29 -5.87
C LYS A 21 -9.00 5.22 -5.53
N ASP A 22 -8.88 5.57 -4.25
CA ASP A 22 -7.87 6.46 -3.72
C ASP A 22 -7.31 5.82 -2.44
N LEU A 23 -6.04 5.40 -2.49
CA LEU A 23 -5.38 4.76 -1.35
C LEU A 23 -5.24 5.70 -0.16
N LYS A 24 -5.03 7.00 -0.40
CA LYS A 24 -4.93 7.98 0.67
C LYS A 24 -6.27 8.12 1.37
N ALA A 25 -7.35 8.34 0.61
CA ALA A 25 -8.68 8.47 1.19
C ALA A 25 -9.11 7.21 1.96
N ALA A 26 -8.79 6.02 1.44
CA ALA A 26 -9.09 4.76 2.12
C ALA A 26 -8.24 4.55 3.38
N GLY A 27 -6.94 4.84 3.31
CA GLY A 27 -6.03 4.77 4.45
C GLY A 27 -6.42 5.74 5.57
N ASP A 28 -6.67 7.00 5.23
CA ASP A 28 -7.11 8.03 6.19
C ASP A 28 -8.44 7.63 6.84
N HIS A 29 -9.43 7.19 6.07
CA HIS A 29 -10.70 6.72 6.61
C HIS A 29 -10.52 5.55 7.58
N ILE A 30 -9.68 4.56 7.24
CA ILE A 30 -9.44 3.40 8.11
C ILE A 30 -8.70 3.80 9.38
N TYR A 31 -7.74 4.71 9.29
CA TYR A 31 -7.03 5.24 10.44
C TYR A 31 -7.98 6.03 11.37
N ASP A 32 -8.74 6.97 10.83
CA ASP A 32 -9.65 7.82 11.63
C ASP A 32 -10.78 7.03 12.28
N THR A 33 -11.26 5.97 11.60
CA THR A 33 -12.39 5.15 12.08
C THR A 33 -11.94 4.05 13.04
N TYR A 34 -10.80 3.41 12.78
CA TYR A 34 -10.38 2.17 13.46
C TYR A 34 -9.01 2.25 14.14
N GLY A 35 -8.26 3.35 13.97
CA GLY A 35 -6.92 3.51 14.52
C GLY A 35 -5.85 2.64 13.84
N LEU A 36 -6.12 2.12 12.64
CA LEU A 36 -5.23 1.21 11.93
C LEU A 36 -4.31 1.99 10.98
N ALA A 37 -3.03 2.02 11.31
CA ALA A 37 -2.03 2.75 10.54
C ALA A 37 -1.50 1.93 9.35
N SER A 38 -1.32 2.59 8.21
CA SER A 38 -0.82 1.99 6.97
C SER A 38 0.53 2.55 6.53
N TYR A 39 1.29 1.77 5.77
CA TYR A 39 2.51 2.22 5.10
C TYR A 39 2.47 1.88 3.59
N LEU A 40 3.34 2.53 2.80
CA LEU A 40 3.42 2.31 1.36
C LEU A 40 3.86 0.87 1.03
N GLY A 41 3.03 0.15 0.27
CA GLY A 41 3.36 -1.18 -0.22
C GLY A 41 4.22 -1.10 -1.47
N GLY A 42 3.66 -0.59 -2.57
CA GLY A 42 4.35 -0.40 -3.84
C GLY A 42 3.46 -0.68 -5.07
N ARG A 43 4.09 -0.83 -6.24
CA ARG A 43 3.39 -0.99 -7.53
C ARG A 43 3.58 -2.38 -8.16
N HIS A 44 2.48 -3.03 -8.49
CA HIS A 44 2.41 -4.26 -9.28
C HIS A 44 2.46 -3.91 -10.78
N GLN A 45 3.66 -3.67 -11.31
CA GLN A 45 3.85 -3.21 -12.69
C GLN A 45 3.11 -4.07 -13.72
N GLY A 46 3.14 -5.39 -13.57
CA GLY A 46 2.47 -6.30 -14.50
C GLY A 46 0.94 -6.33 -14.40
N TRP A 47 0.33 -5.64 -13.44
CA TRP A 47 -1.12 -5.65 -13.16
C TRP A 47 -1.76 -4.25 -13.12
N GLY A 48 -0.96 -3.18 -13.23
CA GLY A 48 -1.49 -1.81 -13.18
C GLY A 48 -2.06 -1.37 -11.83
N THR A 49 -1.77 -2.11 -10.76
CA THR A 49 -2.29 -1.85 -9.40
C THR A 49 -1.18 -1.49 -8.43
N GLU A 50 -1.51 -0.69 -7.43
CA GLU A 50 -0.64 -0.30 -6.33
C GLU A 50 -1.36 -0.45 -5.00
N ASN A 51 -0.60 -0.47 -3.90
CA ASN A 51 -1.19 -0.73 -2.59
C ASN A 51 -0.50 0.00 -1.43
N ILE A 52 -1.26 0.10 -0.35
CA ILE A 52 -0.78 0.37 1.02
C ILE A 52 -1.12 -0.81 1.92
N ILE A 53 -0.33 -0.97 2.98
CA ILE A 53 -0.36 -2.16 3.83
C ILE A 53 -0.61 -1.75 5.28
N ILE A 54 -1.51 -2.48 5.94
CA ILE A 54 -1.75 -2.40 7.38
C ILE A 54 -1.35 -3.75 8.02
N PRO A 55 -0.26 -3.80 8.79
CA PRO A 55 0.14 -5.02 9.51
C PRO A 55 -0.90 -5.46 10.55
N LEU A 56 -1.19 -6.76 10.63
CA LEU A 56 -2.13 -7.39 11.55
C LEU A 56 -1.50 -8.63 12.22
N GLY A 57 -0.35 -8.44 12.88
CA GLY A 57 0.39 -9.52 13.55
C GLY A 57 1.12 -10.42 12.55
N GLU A 58 0.60 -11.62 12.30
CA GLU A 58 1.16 -12.57 11.32
C GLU A 58 0.44 -12.54 9.96
N ALA A 59 -0.46 -11.58 9.77
CA ALA A 59 -1.16 -11.30 8.53
C ALA A 59 -1.17 -9.78 8.28
N TYR A 60 -1.74 -9.34 7.16
CA TYR A 60 -1.93 -7.91 6.88
C TYR A 60 -3.22 -7.64 6.11
N LEU A 61 -3.67 -6.38 6.15
CA LEU A 61 -4.70 -5.87 5.25
C LEU A 61 -4.00 -5.10 4.12
N GLU A 62 -4.30 -5.50 2.89
CA GLU A 62 -3.85 -4.85 1.68
C GLU A 62 -4.98 -3.98 1.12
N ILE A 63 -4.70 -2.70 0.97
CA ILE A 63 -5.60 -1.76 0.29
C ILE A 63 -5.05 -1.58 -1.12
N ALA A 64 -5.80 -2.02 -2.13
CA ALA A 64 -5.39 -1.98 -3.53
C ALA A 64 -6.17 -0.94 -4.33
N ALA A 65 -5.48 -0.22 -5.21
CA ALA A 65 -6.06 0.68 -6.19
C ALA A 65 -5.35 0.53 -7.55
N VAL A 66 -5.92 1.12 -8.60
CA VAL A 66 -5.32 1.16 -9.93
C VAL A 66 -4.41 2.38 -10.04
N PHE A 67 -3.18 2.19 -10.51
CA PHE A 67 -2.27 3.30 -10.85
C PHE A 67 -2.07 3.45 -12.36
N ASP A 68 -2.34 2.40 -13.14
CA ASP A 68 -2.24 2.37 -14.60
C ASP A 68 -3.46 1.65 -15.16
N GLU A 69 -4.42 2.43 -15.66
CA GLU A 69 -5.68 1.91 -16.20
C GLU A 69 -5.47 1.08 -17.47
N GLU A 70 -4.49 1.43 -18.32
CA GLU A 70 -4.24 0.70 -19.56
C GLU A 70 -3.80 -0.74 -19.26
N ILE A 71 -2.85 -0.90 -18.33
CA ILE A 71 -2.41 -2.22 -17.89
C ILE A 71 -3.55 -2.93 -17.14
N ALA A 72 -4.23 -2.23 -16.23
CA ALA A 72 -5.28 -2.83 -15.41
C ALA A 72 -6.46 -3.36 -16.24
N ASN A 73 -6.84 -2.67 -17.32
CA ASN A 73 -7.92 -3.09 -18.21
C ASN A 73 -7.65 -4.43 -18.90
N ASN A 74 -6.38 -4.75 -19.13
CA ASN A 74 -5.96 -5.97 -19.82
C ASN A 74 -5.79 -7.19 -18.89
N ILE A 75 -5.96 -7.01 -17.58
CA ILE A 75 -5.73 -8.06 -16.57
C ILE A 75 -6.98 -8.25 -15.70
N ASP A 76 -7.42 -9.49 -15.48
CA ASP A 76 -8.61 -9.80 -14.68
C ASP A 76 -8.57 -9.16 -13.29
N TRP A 77 -7.43 -9.25 -12.59
CA TRP A 77 -7.22 -8.60 -11.30
C TRP A 77 -7.28 -7.08 -11.39
N GLY A 78 -6.66 -6.49 -12.41
CA GLY A 78 -6.67 -5.05 -12.62
C GLY A 78 -8.09 -4.53 -12.82
N ARG A 79 -8.89 -5.20 -13.66
CA ARG A 79 -10.32 -4.89 -13.83
C ARG A 79 -11.10 -5.07 -12.53
N TYR A 80 -10.83 -6.13 -11.76
CA TYR A 80 -11.53 -6.36 -10.49
C TYR A 80 -11.28 -5.25 -9.46
N VAL A 81 -10.02 -4.80 -9.31
CA VAL A 81 -9.68 -3.64 -8.47
C VAL A 81 -10.31 -2.35 -9.03
N ARG A 82 -10.20 -2.13 -10.35
CA ARG A 82 -10.82 -0.99 -11.05
C ARG A 82 -12.34 -0.94 -10.86
N ASP A 83 -13.02 -2.07 -10.76
CA ASP A 83 -14.48 -2.16 -10.67
C ASP A 83 -14.99 -2.29 -9.23
N THR A 84 -14.11 -2.14 -8.23
CA THR A 84 -14.48 -2.16 -6.80
C THR A 84 -15.72 -1.29 -6.55
N PRO A 85 -16.83 -1.86 -6.03
CA PRO A 85 -18.11 -1.16 -5.88
C PRO A 85 -18.14 -0.38 -4.56
N LEU A 86 -17.64 0.86 -4.59
CA LEU A 86 -17.58 1.72 -3.42
C LEU A 86 -18.95 2.29 -3.03
N LYS A 87 -19.13 2.52 -1.72
CA LYS A 87 -20.29 3.24 -1.17
C LYS A 87 -19.90 4.67 -0.84
N LYS A 88 -20.87 5.59 -0.84
CA LYS A 88 -20.61 7.03 -0.65
C LYS A 88 -19.91 7.37 0.67
N ASP A 89 -20.19 6.60 1.72
CA ASP A 89 -19.70 6.75 3.08
C ASP A 89 -18.52 5.84 3.42
N LYS A 90 -18.14 4.93 2.51
CA LYS A 90 -17.08 3.94 2.73
C LYS A 90 -16.18 3.86 1.49
N PRO A 91 -14.97 4.45 1.53
CA PRO A 91 -14.08 4.56 0.36
C PRO A 91 -13.34 3.27 0.00
N TRP A 92 -13.80 2.12 0.51
CA TRP A 92 -13.22 0.81 0.23
C TRP A 92 -14.27 -0.30 0.28
N GLU A 93 -14.02 -1.43 -0.39
CA GLU A 93 -14.87 -2.63 -0.30
C GLU A 93 -14.02 -3.91 -0.24
N LEU A 94 -14.52 -4.94 0.46
CA LEU A 94 -13.84 -6.23 0.53
C LEU A 94 -13.83 -6.90 -0.84
N LEU A 95 -12.64 -7.30 -1.30
CA LEU A 95 -12.46 -8.01 -2.57
C LEU A 95 -12.25 -9.50 -2.34
N THR A 96 -11.22 -9.87 -1.57
CA THR A 96 -10.82 -11.28 -1.40
C THR A 96 -9.89 -11.45 -0.19
N PHE A 97 -9.40 -12.67 0.03
CA PHE A 97 -8.39 -13.01 1.01
C PHE A 97 -7.39 -14.03 0.45
N CYS A 98 -6.21 -14.08 1.04
CA CYS A 98 -5.10 -14.91 0.63
C CYS A 98 -4.76 -15.95 1.69
N ILE A 99 -4.48 -17.18 1.28
CA ILE A 99 -4.04 -18.27 2.16
C ILE A 99 -2.65 -18.71 1.75
N GLU A 100 -1.73 -18.80 2.72
CA GLU A 100 -0.49 -19.55 2.53
C GLU A 100 -0.68 -20.99 3.02
N THR A 101 -0.34 -21.95 2.16
CA THR A 101 -0.41 -23.39 2.46
C THR A 101 0.99 -23.99 2.48
N SER A 102 1.15 -25.10 3.21
CA SER A 102 2.42 -25.83 3.25
C SER A 102 2.84 -26.44 1.90
N GLU A 103 1.87 -26.74 1.02
CA GLU A 103 2.15 -27.24 -0.34
C GLU A 103 2.64 -26.14 -1.29
N GLY A 104 2.39 -24.87 -0.96
CA GLY A 104 2.75 -23.71 -1.76
C GLY A 104 1.86 -23.51 -2.99
N ALA A 105 2.03 -22.35 -3.64
CA ALA A 105 1.19 -21.88 -4.72
C ALA A 105 1.27 -22.77 -5.96
N GLU A 106 2.46 -23.29 -6.32
CA GLU A 106 2.62 -24.11 -7.52
C GLU A 106 1.87 -25.45 -7.41
N ALA A 107 2.05 -26.18 -6.30
CA ALA A 107 1.34 -27.44 -6.07
C ALA A 107 -0.18 -27.21 -5.97
N THR A 108 -0.58 -26.13 -5.30
CA THR A 108 -1.98 -25.72 -5.21
C THR A 108 -2.59 -25.46 -6.59
N SER A 109 -1.90 -24.72 -7.45
CA SER A 109 -2.32 -24.44 -8.83
C SER A 109 -2.47 -25.73 -9.64
N LYS A 110 -1.51 -26.66 -9.55
CA LYS A 110 -1.58 -27.96 -10.24
C LYS A 110 -2.79 -28.78 -9.77
N ARG A 111 -3.01 -28.86 -8.46
CA ARG A 111 -4.12 -29.59 -7.85
C ARG A 111 -5.48 -29.00 -8.25
N LEU A 112 -5.58 -27.67 -8.30
CA LEU A 112 -6.80 -26.95 -8.65
C LEU A 112 -6.96 -26.69 -10.16
N LYS A 113 -5.99 -27.10 -10.97
CA LYS A 113 -5.94 -26.90 -12.43
C LYS A 113 -6.20 -25.44 -12.82
N HIS A 114 -5.48 -24.52 -12.17
CA HIS A 114 -5.68 -23.08 -12.34
C HIS A 114 -4.38 -22.33 -12.59
N MET A 115 -4.50 -21.03 -12.86
CA MET A 115 -3.35 -20.14 -13.05
C MET A 115 -2.33 -20.23 -11.89
N TYR A 116 -1.07 -20.06 -12.29
CA TYR A 116 0.08 -19.84 -11.44
C TYR A 116 0.91 -18.70 -12.05
N LYS A 117 1.40 -17.77 -11.24
CA LYS A 117 2.21 -16.65 -11.72
C LYS A 117 3.27 -16.23 -10.69
N PRO A 118 4.56 -16.17 -11.06
CA PRO A 118 5.56 -15.43 -10.29
C PRO A 118 5.25 -13.93 -10.31
N MET A 119 5.36 -13.31 -9.15
CA MET A 119 5.00 -11.93 -8.91
C MET A 119 6.17 -11.14 -8.36
N LEU A 120 6.14 -9.84 -8.66
CA LEU A 120 7.11 -8.86 -8.22
C LEU A 120 6.42 -7.53 -7.98
N ARG A 121 6.81 -6.86 -6.92
CA ARG A 121 6.49 -5.46 -6.66
C ARG A 121 7.76 -4.69 -6.31
N LYS A 122 7.89 -3.48 -6.87
CA LYS A 122 8.95 -2.54 -6.49
C LYS A 122 8.56 -1.82 -5.21
N LEU A 123 9.46 -1.85 -4.22
CA LEU A 123 9.33 -1.11 -2.96
C LEU A 123 9.80 0.35 -3.15
N PRO A 124 9.46 1.27 -2.23
CA PRO A 124 9.88 2.68 -2.34
C PRO A 124 11.39 2.89 -2.38
N ASP A 125 12.17 1.99 -1.77
CA ASP A 125 13.64 2.03 -1.79
C ASP A 125 14.27 1.47 -3.09
N GLY A 126 13.43 1.05 -4.06
CA GLY A 126 13.85 0.48 -5.34
C GLY A 126 14.13 -1.03 -5.32
N SER A 127 14.18 -1.64 -4.13
CA SER A 127 14.29 -3.09 -3.99
C SER A 127 13.02 -3.80 -4.50
N SER A 128 13.11 -5.12 -4.67
CA SER A 128 12.02 -5.93 -5.21
C SER A 128 11.59 -6.97 -4.21
N LEU A 129 10.29 -7.00 -3.93
CA LEU A 129 9.64 -8.08 -3.19
C LEU A 129 9.05 -9.07 -4.19
N THR A 130 9.32 -10.36 -4.02
CA THR A 130 8.88 -11.42 -4.94
C THR A 130 8.15 -12.55 -4.24
N TRP A 131 7.18 -13.13 -4.95
CA TRP A 131 6.36 -14.24 -4.47
C TRP A 131 5.73 -14.98 -5.64
N LYS A 132 4.99 -16.05 -5.36
CA LYS A 132 4.20 -16.80 -6.33
C LYS A 132 2.74 -16.75 -5.94
N VAL A 133 1.83 -16.60 -6.90
CA VAL A 133 0.38 -16.69 -6.67
C VAL A 133 -0.25 -17.84 -7.46
N ALA A 134 -1.33 -18.38 -6.92
CA ALA A 134 -2.18 -19.36 -7.58
C ALA A 134 -3.66 -19.00 -7.42
N THR A 135 -4.46 -19.40 -8.41
CA THR A 135 -5.93 -19.24 -8.49
C THR A 135 -6.46 -17.80 -8.46
N MET A 136 -5.59 -16.81 -8.68
CA MET A 136 -5.92 -15.39 -8.59
C MET A 136 -6.61 -14.82 -9.84
N SER A 137 -7.71 -15.46 -10.27
CA SER A 137 -8.56 -15.01 -11.39
C SER A 137 -10.03 -15.48 -11.30
N ARG A 138 -10.45 -16.04 -10.15
CA ARG A 138 -11.82 -16.58 -9.95
C ARG A 138 -12.81 -15.56 -9.37
N PHE A 139 -12.73 -14.29 -9.80
CA PHE A 139 -13.50 -13.20 -9.18
C PHE A 139 -14.97 -13.13 -9.62
N GLU A 140 -15.30 -13.68 -10.79
CA GLU A 140 -16.63 -13.57 -11.42
C GLU A 140 -17.56 -14.76 -11.12
N GLU A 141 -17.13 -15.72 -10.29
CA GLU A 141 -17.99 -16.87 -9.93
C GLU A 141 -19.10 -16.39 -8.97
N SER A 142 -20.26 -16.11 -9.55
CA SER A 142 -21.28 -15.15 -9.07
C SER A 142 -22.23 -15.65 -7.97
N ASP A 143 -22.00 -16.82 -7.38
CA ASP A 143 -22.95 -17.46 -6.46
C ASP A 143 -22.46 -17.61 -5.00
N ARG A 144 -21.24 -17.18 -4.65
CA ARG A 144 -20.64 -17.42 -3.33
C ARG A 144 -19.76 -16.28 -2.82
N ALA A 145 -19.48 -16.30 -1.51
CA ALA A 145 -18.50 -15.45 -0.85
C ALA A 145 -17.15 -15.44 -1.59
N PRO A 146 -16.34 -14.36 -1.46
CA PRO A 146 -15.02 -14.28 -2.09
C PRO A 146 -14.21 -15.55 -1.87
N LYS A 147 -13.61 -16.08 -2.93
CA LYS A 147 -12.76 -17.28 -2.84
C LYS A 147 -11.33 -16.88 -2.50
N PRO A 148 -10.61 -17.70 -1.70
CA PRO A 148 -9.21 -17.45 -1.47
C PRO A 148 -8.41 -17.62 -2.76
N PHE A 149 -7.33 -16.87 -2.84
CA PHE A 149 -6.18 -17.22 -3.67
C PHE A 149 -5.01 -17.64 -2.79
N PHE A 150 -3.98 -18.20 -3.39
CA PHE A 150 -2.89 -18.82 -2.65
C PHE A 150 -1.55 -18.18 -2.97
N ILE A 151 -0.68 -18.08 -1.97
CA ILE A 151 0.63 -17.45 -2.07
C ILE A 151 1.76 -18.37 -1.61
N SER A 152 2.96 -18.12 -2.13
CA SER A 152 4.21 -18.56 -1.51
C SER A 152 5.22 -17.43 -1.62
N TRP A 153 5.72 -16.98 -0.47
CA TRP A 153 6.75 -15.95 -0.41
C TRP A 153 8.12 -16.52 -0.74
N ASP A 154 8.92 -15.77 -1.51
CA ASP A 154 10.28 -16.19 -1.84
C ASP A 154 11.22 -15.98 -0.66
N ASP A 155 11.00 -14.89 0.08
CA ASP A 155 11.65 -14.61 1.35
C ASP A 155 10.57 -14.34 2.43
N PRO A 156 10.27 -15.32 3.29
CA PRO A 156 9.32 -15.15 4.39
C PRO A 156 9.69 -14.04 5.39
N ALA A 157 10.97 -13.64 5.48
CA ALA A 157 11.38 -12.56 6.36
C ALA A 157 11.01 -11.16 5.83
N GLN A 158 10.78 -11.05 4.51
CA GLN A 158 10.40 -9.80 3.85
C GLN A 158 8.88 -9.64 3.69
N ARG A 159 8.09 -10.53 4.31
CA ARG A 159 6.64 -10.45 4.26
C ARG A 159 6.14 -9.10 4.78
N PRO A 160 5.07 -8.53 4.21
CA PRO A 160 4.58 -7.21 4.60
C PRO A 160 4.21 -7.08 6.09
N ASP A 161 3.75 -8.15 6.75
CA ASP A 161 3.47 -8.14 8.18
C ASP A 161 4.73 -7.97 9.06
N LYS A 162 5.93 -8.21 8.52
CA LYS A 162 7.22 -8.08 9.23
C LYS A 162 7.80 -6.67 9.22
N ALA A 163 7.30 -5.76 8.39
CA ALA A 163 7.77 -4.38 8.32
C ALA A 163 7.49 -3.57 9.62
N SER A 164 6.66 -4.11 10.52
CA SER A 164 6.22 -3.47 11.76
C SER A 164 7.36 -3.09 12.72
N SER A 165 8.51 -3.77 12.70
CA SER A 165 9.61 -3.44 13.64
C SER A 165 10.38 -2.16 13.27
N MET A 166 10.43 -1.78 11.99
CA MET A 166 11.17 -0.59 11.54
C MET A 166 10.29 0.65 11.37
N LEU A 167 8.99 0.46 11.12
CA LEU A 167 8.08 1.57 10.81
C LEU A 167 7.60 2.33 12.06
N LEU A 168 7.45 1.66 13.21
CA LEU A 168 7.01 2.29 14.47
C LEU A 168 7.95 3.39 15.01
N HIS A 169 9.19 3.45 14.54
CA HIS A 169 10.20 4.42 15.01
C HIS A 169 10.43 5.58 14.04
N SER A 170 9.86 5.54 12.83
CA SER A 170 10.15 6.54 11.80
C SER A 170 8.84 7.18 11.32
N SER A 171 8.60 8.41 11.79
CA SER A 171 7.45 9.25 11.43
C SER A 171 7.33 9.56 9.93
N CYS A 172 8.28 9.13 9.11
CA CYS A 172 8.34 9.40 7.67
C CYS A 172 7.62 8.38 6.77
N TYR A 173 7.26 7.18 7.27
CA TYR A 173 6.64 6.14 6.44
C TYR A 173 5.16 5.89 6.72
N PHE A 174 4.64 6.47 7.80
CA PHE A 174 3.21 6.53 8.05
C PHE A 174 2.63 7.69 7.27
N TYR A 175 1.63 7.42 6.43
CA TYR A 175 0.66 8.45 6.07
C TYR A 175 -0.13 8.80 7.34
N CYS A 176 0.45 9.64 8.18
CA CYS A 176 -0.29 10.51 9.08
C CYS A 176 -0.26 11.90 8.45
N TYR A 177 -0.99 12.10 7.36
CA TYR A 177 -1.25 13.46 6.86
C TYR A 177 -2.31 14.08 7.77
N GLY A 178 -1.83 14.61 8.90
CA GLY A 178 -2.66 15.26 9.89
C GLY A 178 -3.51 16.36 9.26
N SER A 179 -4.82 16.27 9.45
CA SER A 179 -5.67 17.44 9.44
C SER A 179 -6.24 17.64 10.85
N ARG A 180 -5.90 18.82 11.40
CA ARG A 180 -6.40 19.46 12.62
C ARG A 180 -5.93 18.89 13.96
N SER A 181 -5.06 19.69 14.58
CA SER A 181 -4.87 19.75 16.02
C SER A 181 -6.22 19.84 16.74
N ARG A 182 -6.59 18.81 17.51
CA ARG A 182 -7.39 19.03 18.70
C ARG A 182 -6.41 19.39 19.82
N GLN A 183 -6.45 20.64 20.25
CA GLN A 183 -5.79 21.08 21.47
C GLN A 183 -6.28 20.23 22.63
N VAL A 184 -5.40 19.38 23.16
CA VAL A 184 -5.42 18.99 24.56
C VAL A 184 -3.98 19.07 25.03
N GLY A 185 -3.69 20.00 25.94
CA GLY A 185 -2.41 20.05 26.66
C GLY A 185 -1.30 20.81 25.93
N GLN A 186 -0.76 21.78 26.64
CA GLN A 186 0.25 22.76 26.23
C GLN A 186 1.65 22.12 26.12
N ILE A 187 2.14 21.86 24.90
CA ILE A 187 3.59 21.78 24.61
C ILE A 187 3.84 22.35 23.20
N SER A 188 4.60 23.44 23.13
CA SER A 188 5.05 24.11 21.91
C SER A 188 6.24 23.38 21.29
N PHE A 189 6.17 23.04 20.01
CA PHE A 189 7.36 22.72 19.20
C PHE A 189 7.29 23.34 17.80
N VAL A 190 8.48 23.65 17.31
CA VAL A 190 8.88 24.59 16.26
C VAL A 190 8.51 24.09 14.86
N GLU A 191 8.02 25.00 14.00
CA GLU A 191 7.81 24.80 12.57
C GLU A 191 9.13 24.46 11.86
N LEU A 192 9.15 23.36 11.11
CA LEU A 192 10.10 23.14 10.02
C LEU A 192 9.31 22.79 8.76
N PHE A 193 9.17 23.77 7.88
CA PHE A 193 8.84 23.56 6.47
C PHE A 193 10.05 22.94 5.76
N PRO A 194 9.89 21.90 4.92
CA PRO A 194 10.80 21.71 3.81
C PRO A 194 10.18 22.36 2.56
N GLU A 195 10.87 23.39 2.08
CA GLU A 195 10.63 24.01 0.79
C GLU A 195 10.68 22.98 -0.35
N SER A 196 9.75 23.18 -1.28
CA SER A 196 9.74 22.70 -2.66
C SER A 196 11.11 22.76 -3.34
N SER A 197 11.54 21.66 -3.97
CA SER A 197 12.56 21.71 -5.02
C SER A 197 11.89 21.85 -6.39
N HIS A 198 11.42 23.07 -6.71
CA HIS A 198 11.31 23.51 -8.10
C HIS A 198 12.43 24.51 -8.38
N ILE A 199 13.22 24.17 -9.39
CA ILE A 199 14.36 24.92 -9.91
C ILE A 199 13.88 26.26 -10.46
N CYS A 200 14.32 27.37 -9.86
CA CYS A 200 14.41 28.68 -10.49
C CYS A 200 15.67 29.39 -9.98
N ASN A 201 16.61 29.71 -10.89
CA ASN A 201 17.75 30.58 -10.61
C ASN A 201 17.27 32.02 -10.29
N PRO A 202 17.92 32.76 -9.36
CA PRO A 202 17.52 34.12 -9.00
C PRO A 202 18.19 35.17 -9.91
N PRO A 203 17.58 36.34 -10.15
CA PRO A 203 18.33 37.51 -10.59
C PRO A 203 19.02 38.19 -9.40
N HIS A 204 20.24 38.65 -9.65
CA HIS A 204 21.14 39.34 -8.72
C HIS A 204 20.50 40.55 -8.02
N ARG A 205 20.71 40.67 -6.69
CA ARG A 205 20.47 41.92 -5.94
C ARG A 205 21.66 42.88 -6.14
N VAL A 206 21.37 44.12 -6.52
CA VAL A 206 22.29 45.26 -6.37
C VAL A 206 21.97 45.96 -5.04
N PRO A 207 22.97 46.44 -4.26
CA PRO A 207 22.73 47.01 -2.94
C PRO A 207 22.30 48.49 -3.00
N LEU A 208 21.32 48.86 -2.17
CA LEU A 208 20.95 50.25 -1.89
C LEU A 208 21.95 50.88 -0.91
N THR A 209 22.48 52.06 -1.27
CA THR A 209 23.16 52.97 -0.34
C THR A 209 22.54 54.37 -0.38
N HIS A 210 22.15 54.82 0.82
CA HIS A 210 22.11 56.18 1.36
C HIS A 210 21.42 57.35 0.61
N ALA A 211 20.31 57.79 1.23
CA ALA A 211 19.96 59.14 1.68
C ALA A 211 20.09 60.35 0.73
N ARG A 212 18.96 61.06 0.55
CA ARG A 212 18.80 62.49 0.92
C ARG A 212 17.33 62.93 0.83
N ASP A 213 16.95 63.74 1.81
CA ASP A 213 15.71 64.51 1.89
C ASP A 213 15.45 65.39 0.66
N VAL A 214 14.18 65.78 0.43
CA VAL A 214 13.71 67.19 0.39
C VAL A 214 12.22 67.25 -0.06
N HIS A 215 11.41 67.75 0.87
CA HIS A 215 10.24 68.66 0.77
C HIS A 215 9.02 68.33 -0.09
N VAL A 216 7.89 68.42 0.62
CA VAL A 216 6.51 68.66 0.20
C VAL A 216 6.36 70.07 -0.37
N HIS A 217 5.61 70.23 -1.46
CA HIS A 217 4.57 71.27 -1.59
C HIS A 217 3.58 70.94 -2.71
N THR A 218 2.30 70.87 -2.29
CA THR A 218 1.02 71.11 -3.00
C THR A 218 0.77 70.48 -4.36
#